data_AF-A0A0C9YTQ0-F1
#
_entry.id   AF-A0A0C9YTQ0-F1
#
_cell.length_a   1.000
_cell.length_b   1.000
_cell.length_c   1.000
_cell.angle_alpha   90.00
_cell.angle_beta   90.00
_cell.angle_gamma   90.00
#
_symmetry.space_group_name_H-M   'P 1'
#
loop_
_entity.id
_entity.type
_entity.pdbx_description
1 polymer ?
#
loop_
_entity_poly.entity_id
_entity_poly.type
_entity_poly.pdbx_seq_one_letter_code
_entity_poly.pdbx_strand_id
1 'polypeptide(L)'
;TFALPPFDHVKADVILRSSDGVDFRVFRLFLSLASPFFETLFDLPQPSQAANADMEIKDGPPVIPVSEGSKTLDSLVRFCYPCTLAEDPVIEDFREIISVLDAAKKYSLDVIQSAVCKSLFIPKILEVNPLRCFAIACRDRMQDECTLAAKYTLREPLIPEWFEEIELITSAELLSLLTYHQECSKAVVALKDDLSWVFPDVNLDHDYPCEGGRRRTTSNRGDWCRGFIDSTFVDLLDRPCAETIRTNVEKAIQTVQQRQCTVCRQVVPSCLRELATVFTNKLEEAIAPV
;
A
#
# COMPACT_ATOMS: atom_id res chain seq x y z
N THR A 1 33.58 -12.36 0.14
CA THR A 1 32.84 -13.42 0.89
C THR A 1 31.82 -14.03 -0.04
N PHE A 2 31.47 -15.31 0.07
CA PHE A 2 30.43 -15.90 -0.79
C PHE A 2 29.03 -15.67 -0.22
N ALA A 3 28.05 -15.49 -1.11
CA ALA A 3 26.64 -15.43 -0.77
C ALA A 3 26.12 -16.79 -0.23
N LEU A 4 25.00 -16.74 0.48
CA LEU A 4 24.35 -17.93 1.02
C LEU A 4 23.67 -18.75 -0.10
N PRO A 5 23.30 -20.02 0.17
CA PRO A 5 22.55 -20.82 -0.79
C PRO A 5 21.30 -20.10 -1.34
N PRO A 6 21.01 -20.24 -2.66
CA PRO A 6 21.61 -21.19 -3.60
C PRO A 6 22.85 -20.68 -4.37
N PHE A 7 23.47 -19.57 -3.97
CA PHE A 7 24.50 -18.85 -4.75
C PHE A 7 25.95 -19.24 -4.42
N ASP A 8 26.16 -20.48 -3.99
CA ASP A 8 27.45 -21.07 -3.61
C ASP A 8 27.81 -22.32 -4.43
N HIS A 9 27.03 -22.65 -5.47
CA HIS A 9 27.18 -23.90 -6.22
C HIS A 9 28.51 -23.98 -6.99
N VAL A 10 29.26 -25.07 -6.80
CA VAL A 10 30.60 -25.26 -7.36
C VAL A 10 30.66 -25.30 -8.89
N LYS A 11 29.56 -25.69 -9.55
CA LYS A 11 29.45 -25.75 -11.02
C LYS A 11 28.94 -24.46 -11.68
N ALA A 12 28.76 -23.38 -10.92
CA ALA A 12 28.41 -22.09 -11.48
C ALA A 12 29.44 -21.67 -12.55
N ASP A 13 28.98 -21.07 -13.64
CA ASP A 13 29.78 -20.70 -14.80
C ASP A 13 30.12 -19.20 -14.84
N VAL A 14 29.60 -18.41 -13.90
CA VAL A 14 29.95 -17.00 -13.71
C VAL A 14 29.81 -16.60 -12.23
N ILE A 15 30.61 -15.61 -11.80
CA ILE A 15 30.48 -14.97 -10.49
C ILE A 15 30.04 -13.52 -10.69
N LEU A 16 28.94 -13.11 -10.06
CA LEU A 16 28.59 -11.71 -9.91
C LEU A 16 29.15 -11.19 -8.58
N ARG A 17 29.93 -10.12 -8.61
CA ARG A 17 30.47 -9.48 -7.39
C ARG A 17 29.70 -8.20 -7.10
N SER A 18 29.02 -8.15 -5.96
CA SER A 18 28.35 -6.95 -5.47
C SER A 18 29.33 -5.83 -5.12
N SER A 19 28.83 -4.59 -5.03
CA SER A 19 29.66 -3.42 -4.72
C SER A 19 30.26 -3.44 -3.30
N ASP A 20 29.67 -4.21 -2.39
CA ASP A 20 30.17 -4.49 -1.03
C ASP A 20 31.04 -5.77 -0.94
N GLY A 21 31.42 -6.37 -2.08
CA GLY A 21 32.43 -7.43 -2.15
C GLY A 21 31.93 -8.84 -1.82
N VAL A 22 30.62 -9.07 -1.94
CA VAL A 22 30.02 -10.41 -1.84
C VAL A 22 29.95 -11.03 -3.23
N ASP A 23 30.43 -12.27 -3.33
CA ASP A 23 30.49 -13.05 -4.57
C ASP A 23 29.29 -14.00 -4.64
N PHE A 24 28.55 -13.93 -5.74
CA PHE A 24 27.41 -14.78 -6.05
C PHE A 24 27.78 -15.73 -7.18
N ARG A 25 27.89 -17.03 -6.88
CA ARG A 25 28.11 -18.07 -7.89
C ARG A 25 26.78 -18.36 -8.57
N VAL A 26 26.68 -18.01 -9.86
CA VAL A 26 25.44 -18.14 -10.62
C VAL A 26 25.64 -18.83 -11.97
N PHE A 27 24.55 -19.33 -12.55
CA PHE A 27 24.48 -19.91 -13.88
C PHE A 27 23.98 -18.87 -14.87
N ARG A 28 24.77 -18.63 -15.93
CA ARG A 28 24.40 -17.75 -17.06
C ARG A 28 23.03 -18.09 -17.62
N LEU A 29 22.73 -19.38 -17.76
CA LEU A 29 21.44 -19.88 -18.28
C LEU A 29 20.22 -19.27 -17.58
N PHE A 30 20.19 -19.27 -16.25
CA PHE A 30 19.04 -18.76 -15.50
C PHE A 30 18.89 -17.24 -15.66
N LEU A 31 20.02 -16.53 -15.64
CA LEU A 31 20.03 -15.08 -15.83
C LEU A 31 19.63 -14.69 -17.26
N SER A 32 20.14 -15.38 -18.29
CA SER A 32 19.77 -15.15 -19.70
C SER A 32 18.28 -15.39 -19.95
N LEU A 33 17.73 -16.49 -19.41
CA LEU A 33 16.31 -16.80 -19.58
C LEU A 33 15.40 -15.81 -18.86
N ALA A 34 15.86 -15.24 -17.75
CA ALA A 34 15.09 -14.26 -16.99
C ALA A 34 15.21 -12.84 -17.55
N SER A 35 16.35 -12.49 -18.16
CA SER A 35 16.72 -11.11 -18.51
C SER A 35 17.39 -11.05 -19.89
N PRO A 36 16.79 -10.31 -20.85
CA PRO A 36 17.41 -10.00 -22.13
C PRO A 36 18.73 -9.22 -22.00
N PHE A 37 18.88 -8.43 -20.92
CA PHE A 37 20.13 -7.74 -20.63
C PHE A 37 21.25 -8.74 -20.36
N PHE A 38 21.01 -9.73 -19.49
CA PHE A 38 22.03 -10.73 -19.19
C PHE A 38 22.30 -11.65 -20.37
N GLU A 39 21.29 -12.01 -21.16
CA GLU A 39 21.47 -12.72 -22.44
C GLU A 39 22.45 -11.96 -23.34
N THR A 40 22.17 -10.67 -23.59
CA THR A 40 23.04 -9.82 -24.41
C THR A 40 24.44 -9.69 -23.82
N LEU A 41 24.56 -9.41 -22.51
CA LEU A 41 25.84 -9.28 -21.81
C LEU A 41 26.71 -10.52 -21.97
N PHE A 42 26.10 -11.69 -21.95
CA PHE A 42 26.79 -12.96 -22.03
C PHE A 42 27.16 -13.39 -23.45
N ASP A 43 26.47 -12.87 -24.46
CA ASP A 43 26.75 -13.10 -25.87
C ASP A 43 27.78 -12.12 -26.46
N LEU A 44 28.08 -11.03 -25.75
CA LEU A 44 29.12 -10.09 -26.18
C LEU A 44 30.48 -10.80 -26.30
N PRO A 45 31.23 -10.59 -27.41
CA PRO A 45 32.57 -11.13 -27.55
C PRO A 45 33.45 -10.61 -26.42
N GLN A 46 33.79 -11.48 -25.47
CA GLN A 46 34.80 -11.13 -24.48
C GLN A 46 36.14 -11.02 -25.20
N PRO A 47 36.91 -9.92 -25.03
CA PRO A 47 38.24 -9.84 -25.60
C PRO A 47 39.05 -11.03 -25.08
N SER A 48 39.66 -11.78 -26.01
CA SER A 48 40.32 -13.06 -25.75
C SER A 48 41.17 -13.01 -24.48
N GLN A 49 41.14 -14.09 -23.69
CA GLN A 49 41.84 -14.25 -22.40
C GLN A 49 43.33 -13.85 -22.39
N ALA A 50 43.99 -13.80 -23.56
CA ALA A 50 45.37 -13.35 -23.70
C ALA A 50 45.56 -11.82 -23.76
N ALA A 51 44.49 -11.03 -23.91
CA ALA A 51 44.55 -9.58 -24.13
C ALA A 51 44.01 -8.73 -22.97
N ASN A 52 43.24 -9.31 -22.04
CA ASN A 52 42.68 -8.59 -20.89
C ASN A 52 43.37 -9.02 -19.59
N ALA A 53 44.34 -8.23 -19.13
CA ALA A 53 44.92 -8.39 -17.79
C ALA A 53 43.93 -8.09 -16.65
N ASP A 54 42.76 -7.53 -16.96
CA ASP A 54 41.77 -7.04 -15.99
C ASP A 54 40.57 -7.99 -15.77
N MET A 55 40.47 -9.11 -16.51
CA MET A 55 39.42 -10.10 -16.27
C MET A 55 39.78 -10.98 -15.07
N GLU A 56 39.22 -10.67 -13.91
CA GLU A 56 39.37 -11.49 -12.72
C GLU A 56 38.69 -12.85 -12.91
N ILE A 57 39.46 -13.92 -12.71
CA ILE A 57 38.96 -15.29 -12.67
C ILE A 57 39.12 -15.78 -11.23
N LYS A 58 38.04 -16.29 -10.64
CA LYS A 58 38.04 -16.77 -9.27
C LYS A 58 37.48 -18.18 -9.21
N ASP A 59 38.31 -19.13 -8.80
CA ASP A 59 38.00 -20.56 -8.70
C ASP A 59 37.52 -21.21 -10.02
N GLY A 60 37.90 -20.65 -11.17
CA GLY A 60 37.53 -21.15 -12.50
C GLY A 60 36.66 -20.19 -13.33
N PRO A 61 35.47 -19.77 -12.87
CA PRO A 61 34.60 -18.85 -13.61
C PRO A 61 35.08 -17.40 -13.61
N PRO A 62 34.70 -16.59 -14.62
CA PRO A 62 34.95 -15.15 -14.65
C PRO A 62 34.12 -14.42 -13.60
N VAL A 63 34.70 -13.36 -13.04
CA VAL A 63 34.05 -12.45 -12.09
C VAL A 63 33.59 -11.19 -12.82
N ILE A 64 32.30 -10.86 -12.68
CA ILE A 64 31.69 -9.66 -13.23
C ILE A 64 31.28 -8.75 -12.06
N PRO A 65 31.94 -7.59 -11.87
CA PRO A 65 31.52 -6.63 -10.85
C PRO A 65 30.20 -5.96 -11.25
N VAL A 66 29.31 -5.77 -10.27
CA VAL A 66 28.04 -5.05 -10.41
C VAL A 66 27.96 -3.91 -9.39
N SER A 67 27.08 -2.93 -9.61
CA SER A 67 26.98 -1.74 -8.75
C SER A 67 26.10 -1.97 -7.52
N GLU A 68 25.26 -2.99 -7.57
CA GLU A 68 24.28 -3.34 -6.56
C GLU A 68 24.96 -3.92 -5.31
N GLY A 69 24.48 -3.53 -4.14
CA GLY A 69 24.90 -4.14 -2.88
C GLY A 69 24.39 -5.58 -2.75
N SER A 70 25.00 -6.36 -1.86
CA SER A 70 24.71 -7.78 -1.71
C SER A 70 23.23 -8.11 -1.48
N LYS A 71 22.50 -7.34 -0.66
CA LYS A 71 21.06 -7.56 -0.42
C LYS A 71 20.22 -7.41 -1.69
N THR A 72 20.37 -6.29 -2.39
CA THR A 72 19.65 -6.02 -3.64
C THR A 72 19.95 -7.07 -4.71
N LEU A 73 21.23 -7.46 -4.81
CA LEU A 73 21.67 -8.49 -5.75
C LEU A 73 21.11 -9.87 -5.40
N ASP A 74 21.12 -10.26 -4.11
CA ASP A 74 20.53 -11.52 -3.65
C ASP A 74 19.06 -11.61 -4.02
N SER A 75 18.27 -10.58 -3.67
CA SER A 75 16.86 -10.48 -4.02
C SER A 75 16.65 -10.59 -5.53
N LEU A 76 17.42 -9.86 -6.34
CA LEU A 76 17.31 -9.90 -7.80
C LEU A 76 17.61 -11.27 -8.39
N VAL A 77 18.72 -11.89 -7.98
CA VAL A 77 19.15 -13.18 -8.54
C VAL A 77 18.20 -14.29 -8.11
N ARG A 78 17.59 -14.22 -6.92
CA ARG A 78 16.55 -15.17 -6.49
C ARG A 78 15.34 -15.19 -7.42
N PHE A 79 14.98 -14.06 -8.03
CA PHE A 79 13.90 -14.08 -9.02
C PHE A 79 14.29 -14.76 -10.34
N CYS A 80 15.58 -14.81 -10.67
CA CYS A 80 16.05 -15.52 -11.87
C CYS A 80 16.08 -17.04 -11.68
N TYR A 81 16.01 -17.53 -10.44
CA TYR A 81 16.17 -18.94 -10.11
C TYR A 81 14.83 -19.61 -9.80
N PRO A 82 14.42 -20.64 -10.56
CA PRO A 82 13.14 -21.31 -10.31
C PRO A 82 12.98 -21.88 -8.89
N CYS A 83 14.06 -22.34 -8.28
CA CYS A 83 14.05 -22.93 -6.93
C CYS A 83 13.80 -21.93 -5.80
N THR A 84 13.93 -20.62 -6.06
CA THR A 84 13.75 -19.56 -5.07
C THR A 84 12.46 -18.77 -5.24
N LEU A 85 11.67 -19.06 -6.30
CA LEU A 85 10.37 -18.44 -6.57
C LEU A 85 9.22 -18.99 -5.72
N ALA A 86 9.50 -19.87 -4.76
CA ALA A 86 8.46 -20.52 -3.95
C ALA A 86 7.90 -19.64 -2.84
N GLU A 87 8.53 -18.51 -2.54
CA GLU A 87 8.15 -17.61 -1.44
C GLU A 87 7.89 -16.20 -1.97
N ASP A 88 6.77 -15.61 -1.58
CA ASP A 88 6.49 -14.19 -1.83
C ASP A 88 7.50 -13.34 -1.05
N PRO A 89 8.08 -12.29 -1.66
CA PRO A 89 9.02 -11.41 -0.97
C PRO A 89 8.34 -10.74 0.22
N VAL A 90 8.92 -10.85 1.41
CA VAL A 90 8.45 -10.13 2.59
C VAL A 90 8.86 -8.68 2.46
N ILE A 91 7.87 -7.78 2.43
CA ILE A 91 8.10 -6.34 2.45
C ILE A 91 8.38 -5.90 3.88
N GLU A 92 9.66 -5.67 4.19
CA GLU A 92 10.08 -5.13 5.49
C GLU A 92 10.66 -3.70 5.36
N ASP A 93 11.34 -3.38 4.25
CA ASP A 93 11.97 -2.08 4.00
C ASP A 93 11.65 -1.55 2.60
N PHE A 94 11.03 -0.37 2.53
CA PHE A 94 10.69 0.31 1.28
C PHE A 94 11.94 0.76 0.50
N ARG A 95 13.07 1.03 1.17
CA ARG A 95 14.33 1.35 0.48
C ARG A 95 14.91 0.16 -0.26
N GLU A 96 14.72 -1.03 0.29
CA GLU A 96 15.10 -2.26 -0.37
C GLU A 96 14.22 -2.49 -1.61
N ILE A 97 12.91 -2.29 -1.49
CA ILE A 97 11.97 -2.35 -2.63
C ILE A 97 12.40 -1.39 -3.74
N ILE A 98 12.69 -0.14 -3.39
CA ILE A 98 13.18 0.89 -4.30
C ILE A 98 14.41 0.41 -5.05
N SER A 99 15.40 -0.13 -4.32
CA SER A 99 16.66 -0.62 -4.88
C SER A 99 16.44 -1.83 -5.80
N VAL A 100 15.53 -2.74 -5.43
CA VAL A 100 15.17 -3.90 -6.25
C VAL A 100 14.45 -3.48 -7.52
N LEU A 101 13.54 -2.50 -7.46
CA LEU A 101 12.86 -1.96 -8.63
C LEU A 101 13.84 -1.27 -9.59
N ASP A 102 14.80 -0.49 -9.07
CA ASP A 102 15.83 0.15 -9.87
C ASP A 102 16.71 -0.88 -10.58
N ALA A 103 17.13 -1.92 -9.85
CA ALA A 103 17.89 -3.02 -10.42
C ALA A 103 17.07 -3.82 -11.44
N ALA A 104 15.80 -4.13 -11.15
CA ALA A 104 14.93 -4.84 -12.07
C ALA A 104 14.71 -4.07 -13.38
N LYS A 105 14.60 -2.74 -13.32
CA LYS A 105 14.58 -1.88 -14.52
C LYS A 105 15.90 -1.93 -15.27
N LYS A 106 17.03 -1.74 -14.58
CA LYS A 106 18.38 -1.78 -15.16
C LYS A 106 18.66 -3.08 -15.89
N TYR A 107 18.22 -4.20 -15.32
CA TYR A 107 18.44 -5.55 -15.86
C TYR A 107 17.29 -6.07 -16.71
N SER A 108 16.28 -5.24 -17.05
CA SER A 108 15.13 -5.64 -17.89
C SER A 108 14.42 -6.90 -17.38
N LEU A 109 14.16 -6.94 -16.07
CA LEU A 109 13.50 -8.05 -15.36
C LEU A 109 12.04 -7.70 -15.07
N ASP A 110 11.21 -7.67 -16.12
CA ASP A 110 9.82 -7.21 -16.05
C ASP A 110 8.95 -8.08 -15.11
N VAL A 111 9.25 -9.38 -15.04
CA VAL A 111 8.57 -10.32 -14.13
C VAL A 111 8.78 -9.92 -12.67
N ILE A 112 9.97 -9.42 -12.32
CA ILE A 112 10.29 -8.95 -10.96
C ILE A 112 9.51 -7.69 -10.66
N GLN A 113 9.48 -6.73 -11.59
CA GLN A 113 8.70 -5.50 -11.41
C GLN A 113 7.24 -5.84 -11.13
N SER A 114 6.65 -6.73 -11.92
CA SER A 114 5.27 -7.19 -11.70
C SER A 114 5.07 -7.88 -10.35
N ALA A 115 6.00 -8.74 -9.93
CA ALA A 115 5.91 -9.43 -8.64
C ALA A 115 6.01 -8.45 -7.46
N VAL A 116 6.96 -7.51 -7.51
CA VAL A 116 7.12 -6.47 -6.49
C VAL A 116 5.87 -5.60 -6.42
N CYS A 117 5.32 -5.14 -7.55
CA CYS A 117 4.06 -4.39 -7.57
C CYS A 117 2.92 -5.18 -6.91
N LYS A 118 2.74 -6.44 -7.29
CA LYS A 118 1.69 -7.30 -6.71
C LYS A 118 1.84 -7.46 -5.21
N SER A 119 3.06 -7.52 -4.69
CA SER A 119 3.33 -7.61 -3.26
C SER A 119 3.11 -6.28 -2.52
N LEU A 120 3.43 -5.15 -3.15
CA LEU A 120 3.39 -3.81 -2.55
C LEU A 120 1.98 -3.24 -2.47
N PHE A 121 1.16 -3.48 -3.50
CA PHE A 121 -0.17 -2.91 -3.64
C PHE A 121 -1.29 -3.85 -3.15
N ILE A 122 -1.00 -4.70 -2.17
CA ILE A 122 -2.02 -5.47 -1.45
C ILE A 122 -2.70 -4.61 -0.37
N PRO A 123 -3.99 -4.86 -0.03
CA PRO A 123 -4.71 -4.08 0.97
C PRO A 123 -3.97 -3.97 2.31
N LYS A 124 -3.37 -5.06 2.79
CA LYS A 124 -2.63 -5.10 4.07
C LYS A 124 -1.50 -4.06 4.13
N ILE A 125 -0.79 -3.82 3.02
CA ILE A 125 0.32 -2.87 2.99
C ILE A 125 -0.21 -1.45 2.77
N LEU A 126 -1.18 -1.29 1.87
CA LEU A 126 -1.81 -0.01 1.57
C LEU A 126 -2.56 0.60 2.76
N GLU A 127 -3.17 -0.22 3.61
CA GLU A 127 -3.83 0.27 4.83
C GLU A 127 -2.86 0.86 5.86
N VAL A 128 -1.59 0.44 5.83
CA VAL A 128 -0.56 0.85 6.81
C VAL A 128 0.39 1.89 6.23
N ASN A 129 0.70 1.83 4.93
CA ASN A 129 1.71 2.65 4.28
C ASN A 129 1.22 3.29 2.97
N PRO A 130 0.03 3.91 2.91
CA PRO A 130 -0.56 4.39 1.65
C PRO A 130 0.29 5.46 0.97
N LEU A 131 0.82 6.43 1.73
CA LEU A 131 1.64 7.53 1.21
C LEU A 131 2.96 7.06 0.62
N ARG A 132 3.61 6.09 1.28
CA ARG A 132 4.87 5.49 0.81
C ARG A 132 4.64 4.72 -0.49
N CYS A 133 3.56 3.96 -0.57
CA CYS A 133 3.17 3.24 -1.78
C CYS A 133 2.82 4.20 -2.93
N PHE A 134 2.10 5.29 -2.63
CA PHE A 134 1.79 6.34 -3.60
C PHE A 134 3.06 6.97 -4.17
N ALA A 135 4.03 7.30 -3.33
CA ALA A 135 5.29 7.89 -3.76
C ALA A 135 6.10 6.96 -4.69
N ILE A 136 6.17 5.67 -4.36
CA ILE A 136 6.79 4.66 -5.23
C ILE A 136 6.05 4.56 -6.57
N ALA A 137 4.71 4.50 -6.55
CA ALA A 137 3.91 4.44 -7.76
C ALA A 137 4.15 5.65 -8.67
N CYS A 138 4.20 6.86 -8.10
CA CYS A 138 4.46 8.10 -8.85
C CYS A 138 5.85 8.09 -9.48
N ARG A 139 6.88 7.77 -8.69
CA ARG A 139 8.27 7.67 -9.14
C ARG A 139 8.39 6.71 -10.33
N ASP A 140 7.73 5.57 -10.23
CA ASP A 140 7.83 4.50 -11.23
C ASP A 140 6.79 4.61 -12.36
N ARG A 141 5.95 5.65 -12.36
CA ARG A 141 4.92 5.91 -13.38
C ARG A 141 3.87 4.80 -13.48
N MET A 142 3.55 4.18 -12.34
CA MET A 142 2.56 3.11 -12.22
C MET A 142 1.17 3.71 -12.01
N GLN A 143 0.47 4.04 -13.09
CA GLN A 143 -0.73 4.87 -13.04
C GLN A 143 -1.89 4.24 -12.25
N ASP A 144 -2.15 2.94 -12.45
CA ASP A 144 -3.24 2.24 -11.78
C ASP A 144 -2.95 2.12 -10.27
N GLU A 145 -1.70 1.83 -9.92
CA GLU A 145 -1.19 1.75 -8.56
C GLU A 145 -1.19 3.12 -7.87
N CYS A 146 -0.88 4.22 -8.58
CA CYS A 146 -1.02 5.59 -8.07
C CYS A 146 -2.47 5.87 -7.66
N THR A 147 -3.41 5.58 -8.55
CA THR A 147 -4.84 5.79 -8.29
C THR A 147 -5.33 4.91 -7.14
N LEU A 148 -4.88 3.67 -7.09
CA LEU A 148 -5.20 2.77 -5.98
C LEU A 148 -4.65 3.30 -4.66
N ALA A 149 -3.36 3.64 -4.59
CA ALA A 149 -2.74 4.14 -3.37
C ALA A 149 -3.34 5.47 -2.91
N ALA A 150 -3.64 6.40 -3.83
CA ALA A 150 -4.32 7.67 -3.52
C ALA A 150 -5.68 7.45 -2.84
N LYS A 151 -6.45 6.42 -3.21
CA LYS A 151 -7.69 6.08 -2.50
C LYS A 151 -7.42 5.69 -1.05
N TYR A 152 -6.36 4.93 -0.79
CA TYR A 152 -6.00 4.54 0.57
C TYR A 152 -5.42 5.70 1.38
N THR A 153 -4.83 6.74 0.76
CA THR A 153 -4.37 7.92 1.51
C THR A 153 -5.52 8.72 2.11
N LEU A 154 -6.77 8.53 1.67
CA LEU A 154 -7.97 9.14 2.31
C LEU A 154 -8.20 8.65 3.75
N ARG A 155 -7.46 7.62 4.20
CA ARG A 155 -7.41 7.15 5.59
C ARG A 155 -6.50 8.02 6.47
N GLU A 156 -5.59 8.76 5.85
CA GLU A 156 -4.67 9.69 6.51
C GLU A 156 -5.26 11.10 6.57
N PRO A 157 -4.74 11.99 7.44
CA PRO A 157 -5.10 13.40 7.41
C PRO A 157 -4.82 14.04 6.04
N LEU A 158 -5.58 15.10 5.71
CA LEU A 158 -5.37 15.86 4.47
C LEU A 158 -3.94 16.38 4.35
N ILE A 159 -3.37 16.86 5.46
CA ILE A 159 -1.96 17.25 5.54
C ILE A 159 -1.21 16.12 6.25
N PRO A 160 -0.49 15.27 5.51
CA PRO A 160 0.20 14.14 6.10
C PRO A 160 1.42 14.59 6.91
N GLU A 161 1.81 13.75 7.87
CA GLU A 161 3.12 13.86 8.50
C GLU A 161 4.23 13.51 7.49
N TRP A 162 5.47 13.91 7.81
CA TRP A 162 6.61 13.58 6.96
C TRP A 162 6.83 12.07 6.87
N PHE A 163 7.14 11.58 5.67
CA PHE A 163 7.50 10.18 5.39
C PHE A 163 8.71 10.16 4.45
N GLU A 164 9.54 9.11 4.55
CA GLU A 164 10.86 9.06 3.89
C GLU A 164 10.74 9.16 2.36
N GLU A 165 9.77 8.47 1.75
CA GLU A 165 9.58 8.42 0.30
C GLU A 165 8.99 9.71 -0.29
N ILE A 166 8.67 10.73 0.52
CA ILE A 166 8.22 12.02 -0.01
C ILE A 166 9.28 12.68 -0.89
N GLU A 167 10.56 12.34 -0.68
CA GLU A 167 11.69 12.80 -1.50
C GLU A 167 11.67 12.23 -2.92
N LEU A 168 10.88 11.18 -3.17
CA LEU A 168 10.75 10.53 -4.48
C LEU A 168 9.73 11.19 -5.40
N ILE A 169 8.89 12.08 -4.84
CA ILE A 169 7.84 12.78 -5.58
C ILE A 169 8.14 14.26 -5.73
N THR A 170 7.64 14.82 -6.81
CA THR A 170 7.66 16.26 -7.07
C THR A 170 6.59 16.96 -6.24
N SER A 171 6.78 18.28 -6.04
CA SER A 171 5.75 19.12 -5.44
C SER A 171 4.44 19.14 -6.23
N ALA A 172 4.50 18.93 -7.55
CA ALA A 172 3.32 18.83 -8.41
C ALA A 172 2.51 17.56 -8.11
N GLU A 173 3.16 16.41 -7.97
CA GLU A 173 2.50 15.13 -7.64
C GLU A 173 1.89 15.17 -6.24
N LEU A 174 2.61 15.75 -5.27
CA LEU A 174 2.06 15.97 -3.94
C LEU A 174 0.84 16.91 -3.97
N LEU A 175 0.92 18.02 -4.71
CA LEU A 175 -0.21 18.94 -4.86
C LEU A 175 -1.41 18.27 -5.52
N SER A 176 -1.19 17.41 -6.52
CA SER A 176 -2.25 16.62 -7.14
C SER A 176 -2.92 15.67 -6.13
N LEU A 177 -2.15 14.99 -5.28
CA LEU A 177 -2.69 14.14 -4.22
C LEU A 177 -3.54 14.93 -3.22
N LEU A 178 -3.01 16.06 -2.73
CA LEU A 178 -3.72 16.92 -1.78
C LEU A 178 -5.00 17.49 -2.38
N THR A 179 -4.98 17.85 -3.67
CA THR A 179 -6.16 18.33 -4.39
C THR A 179 -7.20 17.21 -4.52
N TYR A 180 -6.79 16.01 -4.93
CA TYR A 180 -7.65 14.83 -4.99
C TYR A 180 -8.33 14.56 -3.65
N HIS A 181 -7.57 14.58 -2.56
CA HIS A 181 -8.09 14.39 -1.21
C HIS A 181 -9.11 15.46 -0.84
N GLN A 182 -8.80 16.74 -1.11
CA GLN A 182 -9.70 17.84 -0.84
C GLN A 182 -11.02 17.73 -1.63
N GLU A 183 -10.96 17.33 -2.90
CA GLU A 183 -12.15 17.12 -3.72
C GLU A 183 -12.99 15.93 -3.21
N CYS A 184 -12.35 14.84 -2.76
CA CYS A 184 -13.05 13.74 -2.08
C CYS A 184 -13.76 14.22 -0.82
N SER A 185 -13.09 14.99 0.04
CA SER A 185 -13.70 15.56 1.24
C SER A 185 -14.90 16.46 0.92
N LYS A 186 -14.80 17.30 -0.12
CA LYS A 186 -15.91 18.15 -0.58
C LYS A 186 -17.09 17.32 -1.09
N ALA A 187 -16.82 16.31 -1.91
CA ALA A 187 -17.86 15.42 -2.46
C ALA A 187 -18.61 14.69 -1.35
N VAL A 188 -17.90 14.19 -0.35
CA VAL A 188 -18.50 13.53 0.81
C VAL A 188 -19.31 14.53 1.65
N VAL A 189 -18.79 15.73 1.92
CA VAL A 189 -19.52 16.72 2.74
C VAL A 189 -20.74 17.29 2.04
N ALA A 190 -20.77 17.34 0.71
CA ALA A 190 -21.96 17.71 -0.05
C ALA A 190 -23.16 16.76 0.20
N LEU A 191 -22.91 15.50 0.62
CA LEU A 191 -23.96 14.58 1.04
C LEU A 191 -24.74 15.08 2.26
N LYS A 192 -24.21 16.05 3.01
CA LYS A 192 -24.88 16.67 4.15
C LYS A 192 -26.05 17.56 3.73
N ASP A 193 -26.05 18.07 2.50
CA ASP A 193 -27.09 18.97 2.00
C ASP A 193 -28.43 18.24 1.80
N ASP A 194 -28.37 16.93 1.51
CA ASP A 194 -29.54 16.05 1.41
C ASP A 194 -29.28 14.73 2.14
N LEU A 195 -29.90 14.56 3.32
CA LEU A 195 -29.80 13.33 4.13
C LEU A 195 -30.96 12.35 3.89
N SER A 196 -31.73 12.50 2.81
CA SER A 196 -32.83 11.58 2.45
C SER A 196 -32.36 10.13 2.30
N TRP A 197 -31.12 9.92 1.88
CA TRP A 197 -30.49 8.61 1.72
C TRP A 197 -30.16 7.90 3.06
N VAL A 198 -30.12 8.63 4.17
CA VAL A 198 -29.84 8.08 5.50
C VAL A 198 -31.06 7.37 6.08
N PHE A 199 -32.27 7.82 5.73
CA PHE A 199 -33.52 7.39 6.37
C PHE A 199 -34.62 6.94 5.38
N PRO A 200 -34.37 6.05 4.41
CA PRO A 200 -35.45 5.56 3.56
C PRO A 200 -36.44 4.66 4.33
N ASP A 201 -35.96 3.82 5.26
CA ASP A 201 -36.79 2.80 5.97
C ASP A 201 -36.42 2.54 7.44
N VAL A 202 -35.43 3.23 8.03
CA VAL A 202 -35.07 3.01 9.44
C VAL A 202 -36.08 3.73 10.34
N ASN A 203 -37.04 2.96 10.86
CA ASN A 203 -38.03 3.43 11.82
C ASN A 203 -37.37 3.72 13.19
N LEU A 204 -36.56 4.77 13.27
CA LEU A 204 -35.97 5.28 14.53
C LEU A 204 -37.05 5.78 15.51
N ASP A 205 -38.27 5.93 15.00
CA ASP A 205 -39.53 6.20 15.71
C ASP A 205 -40.14 4.97 16.39
N HIS A 206 -39.46 3.81 16.44
CA HIS A 206 -39.84 2.79 17.41
C HIS A 206 -39.57 3.29 18.83
N ASP A 207 -40.60 3.94 19.34
CA ASP A 207 -40.80 4.57 20.63
C ASP A 207 -40.76 3.53 21.76
N TYR A 208 -39.62 2.84 21.90
CA TYR A 208 -39.38 2.02 23.08
C TYR A 208 -39.17 2.96 24.27
N PRO A 209 -40.09 3.01 25.23
CA PRO A 209 -39.97 3.93 26.36
C PRO A 209 -38.67 3.62 27.11
N CYS A 210 -37.73 4.56 27.08
CA CYS A 210 -36.53 4.46 27.89
C CYS A 210 -36.89 4.92 29.31
N GLU A 211 -37.32 3.99 30.17
CA GLU A 211 -37.83 4.27 31.52
C GLU A 211 -36.78 4.83 32.51
N GLY A 212 -35.53 5.06 32.08
CA GLY A 212 -34.45 5.58 32.92
C GLY A 212 -34.30 7.10 32.98
N GLY A 213 -35.04 7.87 32.17
CA GLY A 213 -34.94 9.33 32.12
C GLY A 213 -35.94 10.02 33.04
N ARG A 214 -35.59 10.30 34.31
CA ARG A 214 -36.35 11.28 35.09
C ARG A 214 -36.24 12.64 34.39
N ARG A 215 -37.40 13.11 33.93
CA ARG A 215 -37.73 14.36 33.20
C ARG A 215 -37.81 14.18 31.68
N ARG A 216 -39.03 14.41 31.17
CA ARG A 216 -39.34 14.93 29.84
C ARG A 216 -38.54 16.22 29.62
N THR A 217 -37.28 16.12 29.25
CA THR A 217 -36.66 17.13 28.41
C THR A 217 -36.78 16.62 26.99
N THR A 218 -37.26 17.48 26.10
CA THR A 218 -37.45 17.27 24.67
C THR A 218 -36.14 17.06 23.91
N SER A 219 -35.08 16.55 24.56
CA SER A 219 -33.82 16.18 23.90
C SER A 219 -34.03 14.82 23.22
N ASN A 220 -34.58 14.93 22.01
CA ASN A 220 -35.15 13.87 21.20
C ASN A 220 -34.05 12.90 20.72
N ARG A 221 -34.39 11.64 20.48
CA ARG A 221 -33.50 10.66 19.80
C ARG A 221 -32.93 11.18 18.47
N GLY A 222 -33.66 12.06 17.79
CA GLY A 222 -33.20 12.79 16.61
C GLY A 222 -31.95 13.64 16.88
N ASP A 223 -31.76 14.16 18.09
CA ASP A 223 -30.60 14.96 18.47
C ASP A 223 -29.32 14.12 18.56
N TRP A 224 -29.41 12.88 19.07
CA TRP A 224 -28.25 11.99 19.14
C TRP A 224 -27.84 11.46 17.76
N CYS A 225 -28.80 11.04 16.94
CA CYS A 225 -28.50 10.55 15.58
C CYS A 225 -27.96 11.68 14.71
N ARG A 226 -28.57 12.87 14.77
CA ARG A 226 -28.06 14.07 14.12
C ARG A 226 -26.66 14.44 14.61
N GLY A 227 -26.42 14.41 15.93
CA GLY A 227 -25.09 14.67 16.50
C GLY A 227 -24.02 13.67 16.03
N PHE A 228 -24.37 12.38 15.89
CA PHE A 228 -23.48 11.36 15.33
C PHE A 228 -23.17 11.60 13.85
N ILE A 229 -24.19 11.93 13.04
CA ILE A 229 -24.01 12.23 11.62
C ILE A 229 -23.14 13.48 11.47
N ASP A 230 -23.44 14.54 12.21
CA ASP A 230 -22.67 15.79 12.21
C ASP A 230 -21.22 15.56 12.61
N SER A 231 -20.94 14.81 13.68
CA SER A 231 -19.57 14.52 14.08
C SER A 231 -18.84 13.67 13.05
N THR A 232 -19.54 12.72 12.42
CA THR A 232 -18.93 11.86 11.40
C THR A 232 -18.55 12.66 10.16
N PHE A 233 -19.39 13.60 9.71
CA PHE A 233 -19.02 14.51 8.61
C PHE A 233 -17.83 15.41 8.95
N VAL A 234 -17.70 15.84 10.21
CA VAL A 234 -16.53 16.61 10.67
C VAL A 234 -15.25 15.79 10.53
N ASP A 235 -15.26 14.52 10.93
CA ASP A 235 -14.08 13.65 10.80
C ASP A 235 -13.79 13.30 9.33
N LEU A 236 -14.83 13.15 8.50
CA LEU A 236 -14.73 12.89 7.06
C LEU A 236 -14.15 14.07 6.27
N LEU A 237 -14.14 15.30 6.80
CA LEU A 237 -13.42 16.41 6.17
C LEU A 237 -11.92 16.14 6.09
N ASP A 238 -11.36 15.52 7.13
CA ASP A 238 -9.93 15.23 7.21
C ASP A 238 -9.63 13.83 6.64
N ARG A 239 -10.46 12.83 6.92
CA ARG A 239 -10.28 11.43 6.49
C ARG A 239 -11.52 10.89 5.76
N PRO A 240 -11.73 11.21 4.48
CA PRO A 240 -12.94 10.83 3.74
C PRO A 240 -12.91 9.36 3.28
N CYS A 241 -12.98 8.43 4.23
CA CYS A 241 -12.95 7.00 3.94
C CYS A 241 -13.91 6.18 4.83
N ALA A 242 -14.20 4.95 4.41
CA ALA A 242 -15.06 4.01 5.14
C ALA A 242 -14.58 3.71 6.57
N GLU A 243 -13.27 3.72 6.80
CA GLU A 243 -12.67 3.46 8.12
C GLU A 243 -13.09 4.51 9.16
N THR A 244 -13.17 5.78 8.76
CA THR A 244 -13.62 6.88 9.61
C THR A 244 -15.05 6.65 10.09
N ILE A 245 -15.94 6.22 9.19
CA ILE A 245 -17.32 5.87 9.50
C ILE A 245 -17.35 4.70 10.50
N ARG A 246 -16.60 3.61 10.22
CA ARG A 246 -16.52 2.43 11.08
C ARG A 246 -16.07 2.80 12.50
N THR A 247 -14.99 3.56 12.61
CA THR A 247 -14.42 4.01 13.89
C THR A 247 -15.44 4.84 14.69
N ASN A 248 -16.15 5.75 14.03
CA ASN A 248 -17.16 6.57 14.68
C ASN A 248 -18.39 5.79 15.13
N VAL A 249 -18.80 4.79 14.34
CA VAL A 249 -19.85 3.84 14.72
C VAL A 249 -19.45 3.05 15.96
N GLU A 250 -18.23 2.54 16.03
CA GLU A 250 -17.74 1.81 17.20
C GLU A 250 -17.73 2.68 18.46
N LYS A 251 -17.24 3.92 18.37
CA LYS A 251 -17.30 4.91 19.46
C LYS A 251 -18.74 5.18 19.90
N ALA A 252 -19.67 5.32 18.95
CA ALA A 252 -21.08 5.55 19.23
C ALA A 252 -21.73 4.34 19.92
N ILE A 253 -21.43 3.12 19.48
CA ILE A 253 -21.88 1.87 20.12
C ILE A 253 -21.37 1.79 21.56
N GLN A 254 -20.08 2.03 21.79
CA GLN A 254 -19.49 2.01 23.13
C GLN A 254 -20.15 3.04 24.06
N THR A 255 -20.42 4.25 23.55
CA THR A 255 -21.12 5.31 24.29
C THR A 255 -22.52 4.88 24.71
N VAL A 256 -23.26 4.20 23.83
CA VAL A 256 -24.61 3.70 24.14
C VAL A 256 -24.57 2.53 25.12
N GLN A 257 -23.57 1.65 25.02
CA GLN A 257 -23.36 0.54 25.94
C GLN A 257 -23.13 1.01 27.39
N GLN A 258 -22.57 2.20 27.59
CA GLN A 258 -22.38 2.78 28.93
C GLN A 258 -23.68 3.34 29.54
N ARG A 259 -24.73 3.63 28.74
CA ARG A 259 -26.00 4.21 29.23
C ARG A 259 -26.83 3.20 30.00
N GLN A 260 -27.66 3.62 30.95
CA GLN A 260 -28.48 2.72 31.79
C GLN A 260 -29.69 2.09 31.07
N CYS A 261 -29.98 2.47 29.83
CA CYS A 261 -31.17 2.04 29.09
C CYS A 261 -30.95 0.70 28.39
N THR A 262 -31.59 -0.37 28.88
CA THR A 262 -31.46 -1.73 28.35
C THR A 262 -31.89 -1.86 26.89
N VAL A 263 -32.96 -1.17 26.50
CA VAL A 263 -33.44 -1.19 25.10
C VAL A 263 -32.45 -0.52 24.15
N CYS A 264 -31.93 0.66 24.50
CA CYS A 264 -30.92 1.32 23.66
C CYS A 264 -29.66 0.46 23.48
N ARG A 265 -29.22 -0.24 24.55
CA ARG A 265 -28.05 -1.13 24.48
C ARG A 265 -28.23 -2.30 23.50
N GLN A 266 -29.47 -2.76 23.30
CA GLN A 266 -29.78 -3.88 22.41
C GLN A 266 -30.04 -3.43 20.97
N VAL A 267 -30.83 -2.36 20.79
CA VAL A 267 -31.32 -1.96 19.46
C VAL A 267 -30.31 -1.09 18.70
N VAL A 268 -29.73 -0.08 19.36
CA VAL A 268 -28.91 0.93 18.69
C VAL A 268 -27.67 0.36 18.00
N PRO A 269 -26.95 -0.64 18.55
CA PRO A 269 -25.79 -1.21 17.85
C PRO A 269 -26.14 -1.89 16.53
N SER A 270 -27.34 -2.47 16.39
CA SER A 270 -27.77 -3.04 15.10
C SER A 270 -28.03 -1.93 14.09
N CYS A 271 -28.83 -0.94 14.47
CA CYS A 271 -29.17 0.20 13.60
C CYS A 271 -27.92 0.97 13.15
N LEU A 272 -26.94 1.18 14.04
CA LEU A 272 -25.69 1.86 13.70
C LEU A 272 -24.85 1.10 12.67
N ARG A 273 -24.86 -0.24 12.70
CA ARG A 273 -24.11 -1.05 11.71
C ARG A 273 -24.79 -1.04 10.34
N GLU A 274 -26.13 -1.06 10.31
CA GLU A 274 -26.90 -0.88 9.07
C GLU A 274 -26.65 0.50 8.48
N LEU A 275 -26.71 1.54 9.31
CA LEU A 275 -26.38 2.90 8.91
C LEU A 275 -24.93 3.01 8.38
N ALA A 276 -23.97 2.36 9.04
CA ALA A 276 -22.58 2.33 8.58
C ALA A 276 -22.46 1.81 7.15
N THR A 277 -23.19 0.74 6.84
CA THR A 277 -23.18 0.12 5.50
C THR A 277 -23.73 1.07 4.45
N VAL A 278 -24.87 1.71 4.72
CA VAL A 278 -25.48 2.69 3.81
C VAL A 278 -24.58 3.91 3.62
N PHE A 279 -24.00 4.42 4.70
CA PHE A 279 -23.11 5.58 4.65
C PHE A 279 -21.82 5.24 3.90
N THR A 280 -21.18 4.11 4.17
CA THR A 280 -20.00 3.67 3.41
C THR A 280 -20.32 3.57 1.92
N ASN A 281 -21.44 2.96 1.52
CA ASN A 281 -21.81 2.88 0.11
C ASN A 281 -22.00 4.26 -0.53
N LYS A 282 -22.64 5.20 0.18
CA LYS A 282 -22.86 6.56 -0.30
C LYS A 282 -21.57 7.38 -0.37
N LEU A 283 -20.65 7.16 0.57
CA LEU A 283 -19.30 7.73 0.53
C LEU A 283 -18.56 7.26 -0.72
N GLU A 284 -18.51 5.94 -0.96
CA GLU A 284 -17.82 5.37 -2.11
C GLU A 284 -18.43 5.85 -3.45
N GLU A 285 -19.76 5.97 -3.53
CA GLU A 285 -20.46 6.55 -4.67
C GLU A 285 -20.08 8.02 -4.92
N ALA A 286 -19.93 8.81 -3.85
CA ALA A 286 -19.58 10.23 -3.94
C ALA A 286 -18.13 10.48 -4.36
N ILE A 287 -17.19 9.62 -3.94
CA ILE A 287 -15.76 9.76 -4.28
C ILE A 287 -15.37 9.07 -5.59
N ALA A 288 -16.15 8.10 -6.08
CA ALA A 288 -15.87 7.38 -7.32
C ALA A 288 -15.66 8.25 -8.58
N PRO A 289 -16.37 9.38 -8.79
CA PRO A 289 -16.18 10.22 -9.98
C PRO A 289 -15.05 11.26 -9.86
N VAL A 290 -14.41 11.39 -8.69
CA VAL A 290 -13.30 12.32 -8.43
C VAL A 290 -12.00 11.75 -8.98
#